data_AF-A0A2M7KLJ5-F1
#
_entry.id   AF-A0A2M7KLJ5-F1
#
_cell.length_a   1.000
_cell.length_b   1.000
_cell.length_c   1.000
_cell.angle_alpha   90.00
_cell.angle_beta   90.00
_cell.angle_gamma   90.00
#
_symmetry.space_group_name_H-M   'P 1'
#
loop_
_entity.id
_entity.type
_entity.pdbx_description
1 polymer ?
#
loop_
_entity_poly.entity_id
_entity_poly.type
_entity_poly.pdbx_seq_one_letter_code
_entity_poly.pdbx_strand_id
1 'polypeptide(L)' 'MSVTIQAHFDGKVIVPDEPVRLPVDRPLKLWLGEPDARPAATLDEWQQALDSLMARGVHGVNLPDEALRREAIYGDRV' A
#
# COMPACT_ATOMS: atom_id res chain seq x y z
N MET A 1 -7.05 4.46 24.14
CA MET A 1 -6.43 3.99 22.89
C MET A 1 -6.87 4.91 21.77
N SER A 2 -5.94 5.39 20.97
CA SER A 2 -6.19 6.17 19.75
C SER A 2 -5.88 5.29 18.53
N VAL A 3 -6.75 5.31 17.53
CA VAL A 3 -6.57 4.62 16.25
C VAL A 3 -6.54 5.67 15.15
N THR A 4 -5.55 5.62 14.27
CA THR A 4 -5.45 6.48 13.09
C THR A 4 -5.97 5.70 11.89
N ILE A 5 -6.90 6.31 11.15
CA ILE A 5 -7.49 5.73 9.94
C ILE A 5 -7.31 6.72 8.79
N GLN A 6 -7.16 6.21 7.57
CA GLN A 6 -7.24 7.02 6.35
C GLN A 6 -8.71 7.19 5.98
N ALA A 7 -9.10 8.43 5.70
CA ALA A 7 -10.47 8.77 5.35
C ALA A 7 -10.49 10.05 4.52
N HIS A 8 -11.50 10.18 3.67
CA HIS A 8 -11.75 11.40 2.91
C HIS A 8 -13.09 12.04 3.31
N PHE A 9 -13.22 13.33 3.03
CA PHE A 9 -14.46 14.07 3.23
C PHE A 9 -15.21 14.17 1.90
N ASP A 10 -16.44 13.64 1.84
CA ASP A 10 -17.28 13.64 0.63
C ASP A 10 -18.09 14.95 0.43
N GLY A 11 -17.86 15.95 1.29
CA GLY A 11 -18.64 17.19 1.35
C GLY A 11 -19.71 17.20 2.44
N LYS A 12 -19.99 16.05 3.07
CA LYS A 12 -20.98 15.93 4.15
C LYS A 12 -20.56 14.98 5.27
N VAL A 13 -19.90 13.88 4.95
CA VAL A 13 -19.48 12.84 5.90
C VAL A 13 -18.01 12.47 5.69
N ILE A 14 -17.40 11.95 6.76
CA ILE A 14 -16.05 11.38 6.72
C ILE A 14 -16.19 9.90 6.36
N VAL A 15 -15.64 9.52 5.20
CA VAL A 15 -15.70 8.16 4.66
C VAL A 15 -14.33 7.50 4.85
N PRO A 16 -14.23 6.42 5.63
CA PRO A 16 -13.00 5.63 5.72
C PRO A 16 -12.64 5.00 4.37
N ASP A 17 -11.37 5.03 4.00
CA ASP A 17 -10.89 4.39 2.77
C ASP A 17 -10.82 2.86 2.92
N GLU A 18 -10.75 2.38 4.16
CA GLU A 18 -10.74 0.97 4.52
C GLU A 18 -11.87 0.63 5.52
N PRO A 19 -12.39 -0.62 5.53
CA PRO A 19 -13.39 -1.04 6.50
C PRO A 19 -12.86 -0.96 7.95
N VAL A 20 -13.49 -0.12 8.76
CA VAL A 20 -13.11 0.09 10.17
C VAL A 20 -14.22 -0.38 11.11
N ARG A 21 -13.82 -0.96 12.25
CA ARG A 21 -14.76 -1.32 13.33
C ARG A 21 -14.66 -0.28 14.44
N LEU A 22 -15.65 0.61 14.50
CA LEU A 22 -15.74 1.66 15.51
C LEU A 22 -17.03 1.50 16.34
N PRO A 23 -17.06 2.01 17.58
CA PRO A 23 -18.27 1.96 18.40
C PRO A 23 -19.44 2.71 17.76
N VAL A 24 -20.60 2.06 17.69
CA VAL A 24 -21.84 2.65 17.14
C VAL A 24 -22.43 3.63 18.16
N ASP A 25 -23.00 4.74 17.69
CA ASP A 25 -23.67 5.79 18.48
C ASP A 25 -22.82 6.44 19.58
N ARG A 26 -21.49 6.46 19.40
CA ARG A 26 -20.56 7.12 20.30
C ARG A 26 -19.90 8.29 19.58
N PRO A 27 -19.85 9.49 20.18
CA PRO A 27 -19.11 10.60 19.60
C PRO A 27 -17.62 10.25 19.54
N LEU A 28 -17.00 10.54 18.41
CA LEU A 28 -15.57 10.34 18.18
C LEU A 28 -14.86 11.69 18.17
N LYS A 29 -13.65 11.74 18.73
CA LYS A 29 -12.75 12.90 18.60
C LYS A 29 -11.86 12.69 17.38
N LEU A 30 -11.95 13.58 16.41
CA LEU A 30 -11.17 13.54 15.19
C LEU A 30 -9.91 14.40 15.32
N TRP A 31 -8.81 13.93 14.75
CA TRP A 31 -7.60 14.70 14.55
C TRP A 31 -7.32 14.75 13.05
N LEU A 32 -7.22 15.95 12.50
CA LEU A 32 -6.82 16.15 11.12
C LEU A 32 -5.30 16.31 11.11
N GLY A 33 -4.61 15.32 10.55
CA GLY A 33 -3.21 15.47 10.21
C GLY A 33 -3.10 16.31 8.93
N GLU A 34 -2.05 17.11 8.82
CA GLU A 34 -1.60 17.52 7.49
C GLU A 34 -1.27 16.23 6.73
N PRO A 35 -1.67 16.09 5.45
CA PRO A 35 -1.22 14.95 4.67
C PRO A 35 0.30 14.92 4.79
N ASP A 36 0.86 13.74 5.07
CA ASP A 36 2.29 13.54 4.87
C ASP A 36 2.53 13.92 3.41
N ALA A 37 3.01 15.14 3.19
CA ALA A 37 3.58 15.57 1.95
C ALA A 37 4.87 14.77 1.86
N ARG A 38 4.74 13.46 1.59
CA ARG A 38 5.84 12.68 1.05
C ARG A 38 6.13 13.45 -0.23
N PRO A 39 7.25 14.18 -0.31
CA PRO A 39 7.54 14.94 -1.52
C PRO A 39 7.40 13.96 -2.66
N ALA A 40 6.64 14.34 -3.68
CA ALA A 40 6.51 13.50 -4.86
C ALA A 40 7.94 13.17 -5.26
N ALA A 41 8.32 11.89 -5.14
CA ALA A 41 9.71 11.50 -5.32
C ALA A 41 10.10 12.00 -6.70
N THR A 42 11.22 12.72 -6.75
CA THR A 42 11.74 13.27 -8.00
C THR A 42 12.06 12.11 -8.95
N LEU A 43 12.08 12.37 -10.25
CA LEU A 43 12.42 11.35 -11.23
C LEU A 43 13.75 10.67 -10.91
N ASP A 44 14.72 11.43 -10.37
CA ASP A 44 16.02 10.92 -9.94
C ASP A 44 15.94 9.98 -8.73
N GLU A 45 15.07 10.26 -7.76
CA GLU A 45 14.83 9.38 -6.61
C GLU A 45 14.17 8.06 -7.04
N TRP A 46 13.25 8.11 -8.01
CA TRP A 46 12.67 6.92 -8.62
C TRP A 46 13.70 6.09 -9.38
N GLN A 47 14.57 6.76 -10.16
CA GLN A 47 15.63 6.10 -10.91
C GLN A 47 16.61 5.39 -9.96
N GLN A 48 17.04 6.06 -8.88
CA GLN A 48 17.94 5.48 -7.88
C GLN A 48 17.32 4.29 -7.13
N ALA A 49 16.02 4.38 -6.80
CA ALA A 49 15.30 3.28 -6.17
C ALA A 49 15.20 2.06 -7.11
N LEU A 50 14.95 2.30 -8.40
CA LEU A 50 14.92 1.27 -9.42
C LEU A 50 16.31 0.63 -9.61
N ASP A 51 17.35 1.43 -9.71
CA ASP A 51 18.73 0.95 -9.86
C ASP A 51 19.16 0.12 -8.65
N SER A 52 18.79 0.54 -7.44
CA SER A 52 19.05 -0.19 -6.21
C SER A 52 18.30 -1.52 -6.14
N LEU A 53 17.06 -1.56 -6.65
CA LEU A 53 16.28 -2.78 -6.75
C LEU A 53 16.90 -3.74 -7.77
N MET A 54 17.27 -3.23 -8.94
CA MET A 54 17.90 -4.00 -9.99
C MET A 54 19.25 -4.56 -9.53
N ALA A 55 20.09 -3.77 -8.86
CA ALA A 55 21.37 -4.20 -8.33
C ALA A 55 21.26 -5.30 -7.25
N ARG A 56 20.11 -5.37 -6.55
CA ARG A 56 19.81 -6.42 -5.57
C ARG A 56 19.07 -7.61 -6.18
N GLY A 57 18.61 -7.50 -7.42
CA GLY A 57 17.90 -8.54 -8.13
C GLY A 57 18.81 -9.74 -8.40
N VAL A 58 18.25 -10.95 -8.29
CA VAL A 58 18.96 -12.16 -8.69
C VAL A 58 19.02 -12.18 -10.21
N HIS A 59 20.17 -11.81 -10.78
CA HIS A 59 20.39 -11.82 -12.21
C HIS A 59 20.69 -13.25 -12.71
N GLY A 60 20.08 -13.64 -13.83
CA GLY A 60 20.36 -14.92 -14.50
C GLY A 60 19.39 -16.06 -14.20
N VAL A 61 18.35 -15.85 -13.38
CA VAL A 61 17.22 -16.77 -13.31
C VAL A 61 16.33 -16.51 -14.51
N ASN A 62 16.43 -17.35 -15.54
CA ASN A 62 15.46 -17.39 -16.63
C ASN A 62 14.18 -18.03 -16.07
N LEU A 63 13.34 -17.21 -15.44
CA LEU A 63 12.04 -17.65 -14.96
C LEU A 63 11.06 -17.50 -16.12
N PRO A 64 10.66 -18.59 -16.78
CA PRO A 64 9.71 -18.50 -17.88
C PRO A 64 8.38 -17.96 -17.35
N ASP A 65 7.66 -17.19 -18.17
CA ASP A 65 6.41 -16.53 -17.79
C ASP A 65 5.35 -17.53 -17.26
N GLU A 66 5.42 -18.78 -17.72
CA GLU A 66 4.57 -19.86 -17.24
C GLU A 66 4.81 -20.20 -15.76
N ALA A 67 6.06 -20.07 -15.27
CA ALA A 67 6.41 -20.29 -13.87
C ALA A 67 5.96 -19.15 -12.94
N LEU A 68 5.65 -17.97 -13.51
CA LEU A 68 5.09 -16.83 -12.81
C LEU A 68 3.55 -16.87 -12.72
N ARG A 69 2.90 -17.82 -13.41
CA ARG A 69 1.44 -17.97 -13.33
C ARG A 69 1.04 -18.40 -11.93
N ARG A 70 -0.07 -17.84 -11.45
CA ARG A 70 -0.68 -18.16 -10.15
C ARG A 70 -0.87 -19.67 -9.95
N GLU A 71 -1.23 -20.39 -11.02
CA GLU A 71 -1.40 -21.85 -11.01
C GLU A 71 -0.09 -22.59 -10.72
N ALA A 72 1.05 -22.11 -11.23
CA ALA A 72 2.37 -22.71 -11.01
C ALA A 72 2.94 -22.38 -9.63
N ILE A 73 2.65 -21.19 -9.10
CA ILE A 73 3.10 -20.74 -7.77
C ILE A 73 2.36 -21.48 -6.64
N TYR A 74 1.09 -21.86 -6.86
CA TYR A 74 0.25 -22.57 -5.89
C TYR A 74 -0.04 -24.02 -6.31
N GLY A 75 0.77 -24.59 -7.20
CA GLY A 75 0.61 -25.94 -7.74
C GLY A 75 0.80 -27.03 -6.66
N ASP A 76 -0.34 -27.45 -6.11
CA ASP A 76 -0.71 -28.79 -5.65
C ASP A 76 0.32 -29.57 -4.79
N ARG A 77 0.17 -29.48 -3.47
CA ARG A 77 0.57 -30.56 -2.55
C ARG A 77 -0.54 -31.61 -2.57
N VAL A 78 -0.37 -32.63 -3.40
CA VAL A 78 -0.96 -33.97 -3.20
C VAL A 78 0.17 -34.93 -2.85
#